data_AF-A0A521YQ70-F1
#
_entry.id   AF-A0A521YQ70-F1
#
_cell.length_a   1.000
_cell.length_b   1.000
_cell.length_c   1.000
_cell.angle_alpha   90.00
_cell.angle_beta   90.00
_cell.angle_gamma   90.00
#
_symmetry.space_group_name_H-M   'P 1'
#
loop_
_entity.id
_entity.type
_entity.pdbx_description
1 polymer ?
#
loop_
_entity_poly.entity_id
_entity_poly.type
_entity_poly.pdbx_seq_one_letter_code
_entity_poly.pdbx_strand_id
1 'polypeptide(L)'
;MTPTEQADALRKSVNRRVHAWLAWCFTLLAACLAAAPLLGAHPLCWALAAIAALAAWATRGAAPYMIQAVQAMDTGEKLLGTVLVTVSDTADSVQYEATVQGPGMPAWRFEFIPLGWQPRAGSHEARMFRLAGVEWPALVQVQGGLMHPRYRPRRVDPADQPRARRP
;
A
#
# COMPACT_ATOMS: atom_id res chain seq x y z
N MET A 1 -2.37 16.09 -10.65
CA MET A 1 -1.89 14.84 -11.27
C MET A 1 -3.12 14.04 -11.68
N THR A 2 -3.20 13.57 -12.92
CA THR A 2 -4.34 12.79 -13.43
C THR A 2 -4.23 11.33 -12.98
N PRO A 3 -5.35 10.55 -12.96
CA PRO A 3 -5.29 9.13 -12.62
C PRO A 3 -4.34 8.31 -13.50
N THR A 4 -4.12 8.71 -14.76
CA THR A 4 -3.16 8.07 -15.68
C THR A 4 -1.73 8.40 -15.31
N GLU A 5 -1.40 9.65 -14.96
CA GLU A 5 -0.07 10.02 -14.47
C GLU A 5 0.28 9.30 -13.16
N GLN A 6 -0.71 9.09 -12.29
CA GLN A 6 -0.56 8.32 -11.06
C GLN A 6 -0.30 6.84 -11.32
N ALA A 7 -1.02 6.26 -12.29
CA ALA A 7 -0.79 4.90 -12.74
C ALA A 7 0.65 4.72 -13.27
N ASP A 8 1.17 5.68 -14.03
CA ASP A 8 2.55 5.65 -14.53
C ASP A 8 3.58 5.84 -13.42
N ALA A 9 3.33 6.75 -12.47
CA ALA A 9 4.18 6.90 -11.29
C ALA A 9 4.23 5.63 -10.44
N LEU A 10 3.08 4.96 -10.26
CA LEU A 10 2.97 3.67 -9.56
C LEU A 10 3.69 2.55 -10.33
N ARG A 11 3.57 2.49 -11.66
CA ARG A 11 4.34 1.54 -12.49
C ARG A 11 5.84 1.76 -12.35
N LYS A 12 6.27 3.02 -12.32
CA LYS A 12 7.69 3.39 -12.16
C LYS A 12 8.23 2.99 -10.79
N SER A 13 7.45 3.13 -9.71
CA SER A 13 7.84 2.68 -8.37
C SER A 13 7.84 1.16 -8.23
N VAL A 14 6.97 0.45 -8.96
CA VAL A 14 6.85 -1.01 -8.96
C VAL A 14 7.89 -1.72 -9.81
N ASN A 15 8.79 -1.00 -10.52
CA ASN A 15 9.76 -1.60 -11.44
C ASN A 15 10.48 -2.81 -10.79
N ARG A 16 10.04 -4.00 -11.19
CA ARG A 16 10.12 -5.29 -10.48
C ARG A 16 11.55 -5.69 -10.11
N ARG A 17 12.50 -5.16 -10.85
CA ARG A 17 13.93 -5.41 -10.73
C ARG A 17 14.56 -4.64 -9.56
N VAL A 18 14.02 -3.47 -9.19
CA VAL A 18 14.62 -2.59 -8.17
C VAL A 18 14.36 -3.09 -6.76
N HIS A 19 13.14 -3.50 -6.42
CA HIS A 19 12.83 -3.96 -5.05
C HIS A 19 13.39 -5.35 -4.75
N ALA A 20 13.32 -6.28 -5.70
CA ALA A 20 13.96 -7.59 -5.55
C ALA A 20 15.49 -7.44 -5.42
N TRP A 21 16.09 -6.53 -6.20
CA TRP A 21 17.51 -6.20 -6.12
C TRP A 21 17.88 -5.51 -4.80
N LEU A 22 17.12 -4.51 -4.33
CA LEU A 22 17.36 -3.87 -3.03
C LEU A 22 17.23 -4.87 -1.87
N ALA A 23 16.20 -5.72 -1.88
CA ALA A 23 16.03 -6.75 -0.87
C ALA A 23 17.21 -7.75 -0.88
N TRP A 24 17.64 -8.19 -2.07
CA TRP A 24 18.82 -9.04 -2.24
C TRP A 24 20.11 -8.36 -1.75
N CYS A 25 20.32 -7.10 -2.11
CA CYS A 25 21.47 -6.29 -1.69
C CYS A 25 21.48 -6.10 -0.18
N PHE A 26 20.35 -5.81 0.47
CA PHE A 26 20.30 -5.69 1.92
C PHE A 26 20.51 -7.03 2.62
N THR A 27 19.99 -8.14 2.08
CA THR A 27 20.27 -9.46 2.64
C THR A 27 21.73 -9.88 2.49
N LEU A 28 22.36 -9.59 1.34
CA LEU A 28 23.78 -9.85 1.11
C LEU A 28 24.65 -8.96 2.00
N LEU A 29 24.30 -7.68 2.12
CA LEU A 29 24.98 -6.73 3.01
C LEU A 29 24.87 -7.18 4.47
N ALA A 30 23.68 -7.59 4.91
CA ALA A 30 23.47 -8.12 6.26
C ALA A 30 24.27 -9.40 6.51
N ALA A 31 24.33 -10.32 5.53
CA ALA A 31 25.12 -11.54 5.63
C ALA A 31 26.63 -11.26 5.71
N CYS A 32 27.15 -10.36 4.86
CA CYS A 32 28.56 -9.95 4.89
C CYS A 32 28.92 -9.26 6.22
N LEU A 33 28.04 -8.37 6.72
CA LEU A 33 28.26 -7.67 7.99
C LEU A 33 28.10 -8.57 9.21
N ALA A 34 27.29 -9.63 9.15
CA ALA A 34 27.16 -10.63 10.21
C ALA A 34 28.31 -11.65 10.19
N ALA A 35 29.00 -11.82 9.05
CA ALA A 35 30.19 -12.66 8.93
C ALA A 35 31.50 -11.94 9.32
N ALA A 36 31.57 -10.61 9.16
CA ALA A 36 32.72 -9.78 9.55
C ALA A 36 33.18 -9.91 11.03
N PRO A 37 32.30 -10.12 12.03
CA PRO A 37 32.67 -10.30 13.44
C PRO A 37 33.39 -11.63 13.71
N LEU A 38 33.09 -12.68 12.93
CA LEU A 38 33.81 -13.97 13.01
C LEU A 38 35.27 -13.84 12.57
N LEU A 39 35.62 -12.77 11.86
CA LEU A 39 36.97 -12.43 11.39
C LEU A 39 37.68 -11.39 12.27
N GLY A 40 37.08 -10.98 13.41
CA GLY A 40 37.74 -10.15 14.42
C GLY A 40 37.43 -8.64 14.40
N ALA A 41 36.30 -8.19 13.83
CA ALA A 41 36.00 -6.76 13.67
C ALA A 41 34.89 -6.19 14.61
N HIS A 42 35.06 -4.89 14.91
CA HIS A 42 34.30 -3.96 15.77
C HIS A 42 32.76 -4.15 15.90
N PRO A 43 32.17 -3.79 17.07
CA PRO A 43 30.72 -3.87 17.34
C PRO A 43 29.83 -3.09 16.35
N LEU A 44 30.42 -2.16 15.59
CA LEU A 44 29.75 -1.40 14.54
C LEU A 44 29.18 -2.30 13.42
N CYS A 45 29.82 -3.42 13.11
CA CYS A 45 29.37 -4.34 12.06
C CYS A 45 28.03 -5.00 12.40
N TRP A 46 27.83 -5.40 13.66
CA TRP A 46 26.55 -5.95 14.14
C TRP A 46 25.43 -4.92 14.07
N ALA A 47 25.71 -3.65 14.44
CA ALA A 47 24.73 -2.58 14.38
C ALA A 47 24.26 -2.33 12.93
N LEU A 48 25.19 -2.29 11.96
CA LEU A 48 24.85 -2.12 10.55
C LEU A 48 24.09 -3.33 9.98
N ALA A 49 24.44 -4.56 10.39
CA ALA A 49 23.69 -5.77 10.00
C ALA A 49 22.24 -5.72 10.51
N ALA A 50 22.02 -5.28 11.75
CA ALA A 50 20.69 -5.13 12.33
C ALA A 50 19.84 -4.09 11.57
N ILE A 51 20.43 -2.94 11.23
CA ILE A 51 19.75 -1.90 10.42
C ILE A 51 19.38 -2.43 9.03
N ALA A 52 20.30 -3.12 8.35
CA ALA A 52 20.02 -3.70 7.04
C ALA A 52 18.93 -4.78 7.10
N ALA A 53 18.92 -5.62 8.13
CA ALA A 53 17.87 -6.63 8.34
C ALA A 53 16.49 -5.99 8.61
N LEU A 54 16.43 -4.91 9.40
CA LEU A 54 15.21 -4.14 9.63
C LEU A 54 14.69 -3.49 8.35
N ALA A 55 15.57 -2.91 7.53
CA ALA A 55 15.21 -2.35 6.23
C ALA A 55 14.65 -3.43 5.29
N ALA A 56 15.30 -4.60 5.21
CA ALA A 56 14.80 -5.72 4.43
C ALA A 56 13.42 -6.22 4.90
N TRP A 57 13.21 -6.30 6.21
CA TRP A 57 11.91 -6.65 6.79
C TRP A 57 10.83 -5.63 6.42
N ALA A 58 11.12 -4.33 6.57
CA ALA A 58 10.18 -3.26 6.24
C ALA A 58 9.75 -3.30 4.77
N THR A 59 10.68 -3.54 3.85
CA THR A 59 10.37 -3.63 2.40
C THR A 59 9.47 -4.82 2.06
N ARG A 60 9.52 -5.94 2.81
CA ARG A 60 8.62 -7.09 2.61
C ARG A 60 7.15 -6.76 2.87
N GLY A 61 6.85 -5.84 3.78
CA GLY A 61 5.48 -5.50 4.16
C GLY A 61 4.74 -4.60 3.15
N ALA A 62 5.45 -3.68 2.51
CA ALA A 62 4.85 -2.66 1.64
C ALA A 62 4.79 -3.05 0.16
N ALA A 63 5.74 -3.86 -0.30
CA ALA A 63 5.87 -4.25 -1.71
C ALA A 63 4.68 -5.02 -2.32
N PRO A 64 4.01 -5.98 -1.64
CA PRO A 64 3.04 -6.84 -2.31
C PRO A 64 1.79 -6.08 -2.76
N TYR A 65 1.32 -5.10 -1.98
CA TYR A 65 0.08 -4.36 -2.29
C TYR A 65 0.26 -3.41 -3.48
N MET A 66 1.45 -2.84 -3.63
CA MET A 66 1.78 -1.99 -4.77
C MET A 66 1.85 -2.81 -6.07
N ILE A 67 2.44 -4.01 -6.01
CA ILE A 67 2.47 -4.95 -7.14
C ILE A 67 1.06 -5.40 -7.51
N GLN A 68 0.24 -5.75 -6.51
CA GLN A 68 -1.17 -6.10 -6.71
C GLN A 68 -1.94 -4.94 -7.34
N ALA A 69 -1.71 -3.70 -6.91
CA ALA A 69 -2.37 -2.53 -7.49
C ALA A 69 -2.04 -2.36 -8.98
N VAL A 70 -0.76 -2.47 -9.37
CA VAL A 70 -0.35 -2.40 -10.79
C VAL A 70 -0.92 -3.55 -11.59
N GLN A 71 -0.86 -4.79 -11.07
CA GLN A 71 -1.44 -5.94 -11.73
C GLN A 71 -2.97 -5.78 -11.87
N ALA A 72 -3.64 -5.20 -10.89
CA ALA A 72 -5.08 -4.93 -10.94
C ALA A 72 -5.45 -3.88 -12.00
N MET A 73 -4.57 -2.92 -12.30
CA MET A 73 -4.79 -2.00 -13.42
C MET A 73 -4.80 -2.73 -14.77
N ASP A 74 -3.91 -3.71 -14.93
CA ASP A 74 -3.70 -4.41 -16.20
C ASP A 74 -4.72 -5.54 -16.41
N THR A 75 -4.96 -6.35 -15.38
CA THR A 75 -5.74 -7.59 -15.50
C THR A 75 -6.92 -7.67 -14.53
N GLY A 76 -7.13 -6.65 -13.70
CA GLY A 76 -8.16 -6.67 -12.67
C GLY A 76 -9.58 -6.56 -13.23
N GLU A 77 -10.49 -7.30 -12.62
CA GLU A 77 -11.92 -7.15 -12.87
C GLU A 77 -12.41 -5.81 -12.31
N LYS A 78 -13.13 -5.05 -13.13
CA LYS A 78 -13.61 -3.72 -12.76
C LYS A 78 -15.01 -3.81 -12.18
N LEU A 79 -15.16 -3.34 -10.94
CA LEU A 79 -16.41 -3.31 -10.21
C LEU A 79 -16.73 -1.86 -9.82
N LEU A 80 -17.98 -1.45 -10.03
CA LEU A 80 -18.47 -0.17 -9.54
C LEU A 80 -18.91 -0.30 -8.08
N GLY A 81 -18.58 0.69 -7.27
CA GLY A 81 -19.05 0.77 -5.89
C GLY A 81 -18.77 2.11 -5.27
N THR A 82 -18.75 2.14 -3.95
CA THR A 82 -18.60 3.37 -3.17
C THR A 82 -17.38 3.26 -2.27
N VAL A 83 -16.67 4.37 -2.12
CA VAL A 83 -15.60 4.52 -1.14
C VAL A 83 -15.89 5.69 -0.23
N LEU A 84 -15.82 5.45 1.07
CA LEU A 84 -15.79 6.48 2.08
C LEU A 84 -14.32 6.81 2.40
N VAL A 85 -13.92 8.04 2.14
CA VAL A 85 -12.60 8.56 2.49
C VAL A 85 -12.70 9.28 3.83
N THR A 86 -11.90 8.85 4.79
CA THR A 86 -11.71 9.53 6.07
C THR A 86 -10.33 10.17 6.09
N VAL A 87 -10.29 11.44 6.47
CA VAL A 87 -9.04 12.19 6.65
C VAL A 87 -8.95 12.53 8.13
N SER A 88 -7.95 11.97 8.79
CA SER A 88 -7.65 12.24 10.19
C SER A 88 -6.42 13.12 10.25
N ASP A 89 -6.59 14.38 10.62
CA ASP A 89 -5.49 15.32 10.83
C ASP A 89 -5.10 15.32 12.30
N THR A 90 -3.85 14.94 12.58
CA THR A 90 -3.26 14.98 13.92
C THR A 90 -2.07 15.95 13.88
N ALA A 91 -1.72 16.55 15.02
CA ALA A 91 -0.66 17.55 15.12
C ALA A 91 0.66 17.17 14.40
N ASP A 92 0.99 15.87 14.35
CA ASP A 92 2.23 15.35 13.75
C ASP A 92 2.04 14.68 12.37
N SER A 93 0.82 14.37 11.94
CA SER A 93 0.59 13.67 10.66
C SER A 93 -0.85 13.70 10.17
N VAL A 94 -1.00 13.64 8.84
CA VAL A 94 -2.29 13.43 8.17
C VAL A 94 -2.40 11.96 7.77
N GLN A 95 -3.43 11.28 8.27
CA GLN A 95 -3.73 9.89 7.94
C GLN A 95 -4.94 9.81 7.00
N TYR A 96 -4.82 9.00 5.95
CA TYR A 96 -5.86 8.79 4.96
C TYR A 96 -6.34 7.33 5.01
N GLU A 97 -7.62 7.15 5.30
CA GLU A 97 -8.25 5.84 5.35
C GLU A 97 -9.38 5.76 4.32
N ALA A 98 -9.48 4.63 3.63
CA ALA A 98 -10.53 4.34 2.68
C ALA A 98 -11.33 3.13 3.16
N THR A 99 -12.66 3.28 3.22
CA THR A 99 -13.58 2.17 3.43
C THR A 99 -14.36 1.93 2.15
N VAL A 100 -14.21 0.76 1.55
CA VAL A 100 -14.69 0.44 0.21
C VAL A 100 -15.78 -0.60 0.30
N GLN A 101 -16.83 -0.40 -0.50
CA GLN A 101 -17.98 -1.29 -0.56
C GLN A 101 -18.41 -1.47 -2.01
N GLY A 102 -18.59 -2.73 -2.39
CA GLY A 102 -18.99 -3.11 -3.75
C GLY A 102 -20.03 -4.22 -3.74
N PRO A 103 -20.72 -4.42 -4.88
CA PRO A 103 -21.65 -5.52 -5.05
C PRO A 103 -20.91 -6.86 -4.92
N GLY A 104 -21.45 -7.76 -4.10
CA GLY A 104 -20.91 -9.12 -3.93
C GLY A 104 -19.60 -9.22 -3.15
N MET A 105 -19.19 -8.16 -2.44
CA MET A 105 -18.00 -8.19 -1.58
C MET A 105 -18.27 -7.58 -0.20
N PRO A 106 -17.63 -8.10 0.86
CA PRO A 106 -17.69 -7.44 2.18
C PRO A 106 -17.02 -6.07 2.12
N ALA A 107 -17.38 -5.20 3.06
CA ALA A 107 -16.72 -3.91 3.19
C ALA A 107 -15.28 -4.11 3.70
N TRP A 108 -14.35 -3.40 3.08
CA TRP A 108 -12.93 -3.43 3.45
C TRP A 108 -12.45 -2.05 3.79
N ARG A 109 -11.50 -1.97 4.72
CA ARG A 109 -10.89 -0.73 5.17
C ARG A 109 -9.37 -0.81 5.10
N PHE A 110 -8.76 0.23 4.57
CA PHE A 110 -7.31 0.30 4.45
C PHE A 110 -6.81 1.74 4.49
N GLU A 111 -5.58 1.89 4.98
CA GLU A 111 -4.81 3.13 4.86
C GLU A 111 -4.17 3.20 3.47
N PHE A 112 -4.13 4.40 2.89
CA PHE A 112 -3.46 4.66 1.62
C PHE A 112 -2.61 5.93 1.69
N ILE A 113 -1.65 6.04 0.78
CA ILE A 113 -0.85 7.26 0.60
C ILE A 113 -1.28 7.89 -0.73
N PRO A 114 -1.75 9.15 -0.73
CA PRO A 114 -2.16 9.79 -1.97
C PRO A 114 -0.95 10.12 -2.84
N LEU A 115 -1.01 9.75 -4.11
CA LEU A 115 0.07 9.98 -5.09
C LEU A 115 -0.20 11.28 -5.87
N GLY A 116 0.30 12.41 -5.38
CA GLY A 116 0.21 13.69 -6.11
C GLY A 116 -1.22 14.24 -6.28
N TRP A 117 -2.16 13.80 -5.43
CA TRP A 117 -3.50 14.35 -5.31
C TRP A 117 -3.85 14.57 -3.84
N GLN A 118 -4.88 15.37 -3.55
CA GLN A 118 -5.32 15.62 -2.18
C GLN A 118 -6.71 15.02 -1.95
N PRO A 119 -6.80 13.93 -1.15
CA PRO A 119 -8.07 13.27 -0.87
C PRO A 119 -9.02 14.21 -0.13
N ARG A 120 -10.29 14.19 -0.54
CA ARG A 120 -11.38 14.89 0.16
C ARG A 120 -12.16 13.88 0.97
N ALA A 121 -12.37 14.18 2.25
CA ALA A 121 -13.22 13.37 3.11
C ALA A 121 -14.65 13.29 2.53
N GLY A 122 -15.30 12.16 2.70
CA GLY A 122 -16.66 11.92 2.23
C GLY A 122 -16.80 10.67 1.37
N SER A 123 -18.03 10.45 0.92
CA SER A 123 -18.41 9.31 0.09
C SER A 123 -18.24 9.65 -1.39
N HIS A 124 -17.57 8.79 -2.13
CA HIS A 124 -17.30 8.97 -3.56
C HIS A 124 -17.66 7.70 -4.33
N GLU A 125 -18.16 7.87 -5.55
CA GLU A 125 -18.24 6.76 -6.48
C GLU A 125 -16.83 6.31 -6.88
N ALA A 126 -16.63 4.99 -6.89
CA ALA A 126 -15.33 4.41 -7.14
C ALA A 126 -15.41 3.23 -8.11
N ARG A 127 -14.37 3.11 -8.92
CA ARG A 127 -14.05 1.88 -9.67
C ARG A 127 -13.05 1.10 -8.86
N MET A 128 -13.43 -0.09 -8.45
CA MET A 128 -12.57 -1.04 -7.76
C MET A 128 -12.04 -2.05 -8.76
N PHE A 129 -10.77 -2.42 -8.61
CA PHE A 129 -10.10 -3.41 -9.45
C PHE A 129 -9.76 -4.61 -8.58
N ARG A 130 -10.37 -5.75 -8.89
CA ARG A 130 -10.22 -7.00 -8.14
C ARG A 130 -9.27 -7.93 -8.89
N LEU A 131 -8.38 -8.58 -8.14
CA LEU A 131 -7.53 -9.65 -8.65
C LEU A 131 -8.02 -11.01 -8.15
N ALA A 132 -7.95 -12.02 -9.01
CA ALA A 132 -8.20 -13.40 -8.60
C ALA A 132 -7.21 -13.81 -7.50
N GLY A 133 -7.73 -14.43 -6.43
CA GLY A 133 -6.93 -14.82 -5.26
C GLY A 133 -6.64 -13.70 -4.26
N VAL A 134 -7.11 -12.47 -4.49
CA VAL A 134 -7.05 -11.36 -3.52
C VAL A 134 -8.46 -11.05 -3.02
N GLU A 135 -8.68 -11.11 -1.70
CA GLU A 135 -10.02 -10.99 -1.11
C GLU A 135 -10.57 -9.55 -1.09
N TRP A 136 -9.68 -8.57 -1.14
CA TRP A 136 -9.99 -7.14 -1.11
C TRP A 136 -9.70 -6.49 -2.48
N PRO A 137 -10.20 -5.29 -2.77
CA PRO A 137 -9.90 -4.63 -4.03
C PRO A 137 -8.44 -4.16 -3.98
N ALA A 138 -7.65 -4.61 -4.95
CA ALA A 138 -6.23 -4.34 -5.01
C ALA A 138 -5.93 -2.88 -5.41
N LEU A 139 -6.85 -2.25 -6.11
CA LEU A 139 -6.81 -0.83 -6.46
C LEU A 139 -8.22 -0.25 -6.44
N VAL A 140 -8.32 1.01 -6.02
CA VAL A 140 -9.55 1.79 -6.08
C VAL A 140 -9.27 3.12 -6.77
N GLN A 141 -10.12 3.48 -7.72
CA GLN A 141 -10.05 4.72 -8.48
C GLN A 141 -11.30 5.56 -8.21
N VAL A 142 -11.08 6.80 -7.81
CA VAL A 142 -12.10 7.86 -7.76
C VAL A 142 -11.77 8.95 -8.78
N GLN A 143 -12.66 9.91 -8.96
CA GLN A 143 -12.42 11.05 -9.87
C GLN A 143 -11.13 11.80 -9.54
N GLY A 144 -10.80 11.94 -8.25
CA GLY A 144 -9.63 12.68 -7.77
C GLY A 144 -8.31 11.92 -7.86
N GLY A 145 -8.32 10.58 -7.96
CA GLY A 145 -7.09 9.81 -8.02
C GLY A 145 -7.22 8.33 -7.67
N LEU A 146 -6.06 7.68 -7.59
CA LEU A 146 -5.89 6.28 -7.27
C LEU A 146 -5.58 6.06 -5.78
N MET A 147 -6.08 4.95 -5.25
CA MET A 147 -5.88 4.48 -3.89
C MET A 147 -5.50 3.00 -3.93
N HIS A 148 -4.39 2.66 -3.30
CA HIS A 148 -4.03 1.28 -3.03
C HIS A 148 -3.73 1.09 -1.54
N PRO A 149 -3.94 -0.11 -0.99
CA PRO A 149 -3.57 -0.37 0.39
C PRO A 149 -2.07 -0.16 0.62
N ARG A 150 -1.73 0.55 1.69
CA ARG A 150 -0.37 0.63 2.23
C ARG A 150 -0.01 -0.62 3.02
N TYR A 151 -1.00 -1.15 3.74
CA TYR A 151 -0.92 -2.34 4.57
C TYR A 151 -2.07 -3.29 4.25
N ARG A 152 -2.06 -4.49 4.86
CA ARG A 152 -3.15 -5.45 4.70
C ARG A 152 -4.50 -4.83 5.07
N PRO A 153 -5.49 -4.81 4.15
CA PRO A 153 -6.83 -4.34 4.46
C PRO A 153 -7.49 -5.19 5.54
N ARG A 154 -8.37 -4.54 6.31
CA ARG A 154 -9.19 -5.19 7.34
C ARG A 154 -10.63 -5.24 6.88
N ARG A 155 -11.34 -6.34 7.18
CA ARG A 155 -12.78 -6.39 6.97
C ARG A 155 -13.44 -5.43 7.94
N VAL A 156 -14.48 -4.75 7.48
CA VAL A 156 -15.33 -3.90 8.32
C VAL A 156 -16.57 -4.71 8.67
N ASP A 157 -16.80 -4.89 9.96
CA ASP A 157 -18.04 -5.50 10.42
C ASP A 157 -19.21 -4.56 10.09
N PRO A 158 -20.38 -5.10 9.69
CA PRO A 158 -21.54 -4.27 9.34
C PRO A 158 -21.97 -3.29 10.44
N ALA A 159 -21.66 -3.60 11.70
CA ALA A 159 -21.96 -2.77 12.87
C ALA A 159 -21.03 -1.53 13.01
N ASP A 160 -19.80 -1.61 12.50
CA ASP A 160 -18.78 -0.56 12.59
C ASP A 160 -18.69 0.30 11.32
N GLN A 161 -19.60 0.10 10.36
CA GLN A 161 -19.66 0.94 9.18
C GLN A 161 -20.00 2.39 9.58
N PRO A 162 -19.14 3.36 9.28
CA PRO A 162 -19.48 4.76 9.49
C PRO A 162 -20.70 5.07 8.62
N ARG A 163 -21.85 5.32 9.25
CA ARG A 163 -23.03 5.80 8.52
C ARG A 163 -22.64 7.12 7.87
N ALA A 164 -22.58 7.14 6.54
CA ALA A 164 -22.50 8.39 5.80
C ALA A 164 -23.64 9.29 6.28
N ARG A 165 -23.30 10.36 7.02
CA ARG A 165 -24.27 11.41 7.32
C ARG A 165 -24.63 12.02 5.98
N ARG A 166 -25.83 11.71 5.49
CA ARG A 166 -26.42 12.44 4.36
C ARG A 166 -26.54 13.91 4.79
N PRO A 167 -26.11 14.88 3.96
CA PRO A 167 -26.51 16.27 4.14
C PRO A 167 -28.03 16.41 3.99
#